data_AF-A0A076PTC7-F1
#
_entry.id   AF-A0A076PTC7-F1
#
_cell.length_a   1.000
_cell.length_b   1.000
_cell.length_c   1.000
_cell.angle_alpha   90.00
_cell.angle_beta   90.00
_cell.angle_gamma   90.00
#
_symmetry.space_group_name_H-M   'P 1'
#
loop_
_entity.id
_entity.type
_entity.pdbx_description
1 polymer ?
#
loop_
_entity_poly.entity_id
_entity_poly.type
_entity_poly.pdbx_seq_one_letter_code
_entity_poly.pdbx_strand_id
1 'polypeptide(L)'
;MSQEINKFVAQAIIENALFFEFSGEKIIDPDAAIQALEQMAATLQMADTETKASLCLHFKNIAMQYSGEKADFVASLDDALGLFDA
;
A
#
# COMPACT_ATOMS: atom_id res chain seq x y z
N MET A 1 -5.56 -9.42 -21.68
CA MET A 1 -6.58 -9.56 -20.63
C MET A 1 -6.17 -8.60 -19.55
N SER A 2 -6.92 -7.52 -19.38
CA SER A 2 -6.68 -6.51 -18.35
C SER A 2 -6.86 -7.17 -16.99
N GLN A 3 -5.76 -7.39 -16.26
CA GLN A 3 -5.78 -7.95 -14.91
C GLN A 3 -6.19 -6.82 -13.96
N GLU A 4 -7.49 -6.54 -13.85
CA GLU A 4 -7.98 -5.68 -12.77
C GLU A 4 -7.60 -6.36 -11.45
N ILE A 5 -6.77 -5.69 -10.65
CA ILE A 5 -6.46 -6.15 -9.31
C ILE A 5 -7.75 -6.17 -8.52
N ASN A 6 -8.06 -7.31 -7.91
CA ASN A 6 -9.24 -7.38 -7.07
C ASN A 6 -9.08 -6.38 -5.91
N LYS A 7 -10.09 -5.52 -5.70
CA LYS A 7 -10.12 -4.55 -4.60
C LYS A 7 -9.76 -5.15 -3.23
N PHE A 8 -10.06 -6.43 -3.00
CA PHE A 8 -9.72 -7.13 -1.77
C PHE A 8 -8.21 -7.36 -1.59
N VAL A 9 -7.46 -7.52 -2.69
CA VAL A 9 -5.99 -7.61 -2.68
C VAL A 9 -5.40 -6.25 -2.33
N ALA A 10 -5.87 -5.18 -2.97
CA ALA A 10 -5.44 -3.82 -2.66
C ALA A 10 -5.77 -3.44 -1.19
N GLN A 11 -6.95 -3.84 -0.71
CA GLN A 11 -7.35 -3.63 0.68
C GLN A 11 -6.45 -4.40 1.65
N ALA A 12 -6.13 -5.67 1.37
CA ALA A 12 -5.23 -6.45 2.22
C ALA A 12 -3.82 -5.82 2.30
N ILE A 13 -3.31 -5.27 1.20
CA ILE A 13 -2.03 -4.54 1.17
C ILE A 13 -2.12 -3.30 2.08
N ILE A 14 -3.19 -2.51 1.95
CA ILE A 14 -3.43 -1.32 2.77
C ILE A 14 -3.52 -1.66 4.25
N GLU A 15 -4.26 -2.70 4.61
CA GLU A 15 -4.43 -3.13 6.00
C GLU A 15 -3.08 -3.54 6.62
N ASN A 16 -2.23 -4.24 5.85
CA ASN A 16 -0.87 -4.57 6.31
C ASN A 16 0.01 -3.33 6.43
N ALA A 17 -0.03 -2.41 5.45
CA ALA A 17 0.76 -1.19 5.51
C ALA A 17 0.36 -0.30 6.69
N LEU A 18 -0.95 -0.15 6.93
CA LEU A 18 -1.48 0.53 8.12
C LEU A 18 -1.06 -0.16 9.40
N PHE A 19 -1.02 -1.49 9.41
CA PHE A 19 -0.55 -2.23 10.57
C PHE A 19 0.93 -1.99 10.83
N PHE A 20 1.78 -1.95 9.80
CA PHE A 20 3.21 -1.65 9.97
C PHE A 20 3.45 -0.22 10.44
N GLU A 21 2.73 0.76 9.88
CA GLU A 21 2.91 2.18 10.20
C GLU A 21 2.32 2.57 11.57
N PHE A 22 1.11 2.08 11.89
CA PHE A 22 0.38 2.50 13.08
C PHE A 22 0.50 1.52 14.26
N SER A 23 1.24 0.42 14.11
CA SER A 23 1.60 -0.42 15.26
C SER A 23 2.67 0.29 16.08
N GLY A 24 2.41 0.44 17.38
CA GLY A 24 3.43 0.99 18.27
C GLY A 24 4.65 0.06 18.37
N GLU A 25 5.81 0.64 18.68
CA GLU A 25 7.13 -0.03 18.79
C GLU A 25 7.14 -1.24 19.76
N LYS A 26 6.14 -1.35 20.63
CA LYS A 26 5.96 -2.46 21.57
C LYS A 26 5.35 -3.72 20.93
N ILE A 27 4.70 -3.56 19.77
CA ILE A 27 4.02 -4.63 19.03
C ILE A 27 4.91 -5.12 17.90
N ILE A 28 5.49 -4.20 17.14
CA ILE A 28 6.40 -4.46 16.04
C ILE A 28 7.63 -3.58 16.19
N ASP A 29 8.79 -4.19 15.97
CA ASP A 29 10.05 -3.46 15.83
C ASP A 29 9.98 -2.56 14.59
N PRO A 30 10.20 -1.23 14.72
CA PRO A 30 10.07 -0.30 13.62
C PRO A 30 10.95 -0.64 12.41
N ASP A 31 12.17 -1.13 12.64
CA ASP A 31 13.08 -1.51 11.56
C ASP A 31 12.52 -2.74 10.82
N ALA A 32 11.95 -3.71 11.55
CA ALA A 32 11.26 -4.84 10.94
C ALA A 32 9.99 -4.44 10.17
N ALA A 33 9.24 -3.43 10.64
CA ALA A 33 8.06 -2.89 9.95
C ALA A 33 8.45 -2.27 8.59
N ILE A 34 9.48 -1.42 8.61
CA ILE A 34 10.02 -0.76 7.42
C ILE A 34 10.54 -1.83 6.44
N GLN A 35 11.33 -2.80 6.92
CA GLN A 35 11.84 -3.86 6.06
C GLN A 35 10.72 -4.67 5.38
N ALA A 36 9.63 -4.95 6.09
CA ALA A 36 8.48 -5.64 5.52
C ALA A 36 7.77 -4.79 4.45
N LEU A 37 7.60 -3.49 4.70
CA LEU A 37 7.06 -2.53 3.74
C LEU A 37 7.94 -2.42 2.47
N GLU A 38 9.26 -2.36 2.63
CA GLU A 38 10.22 -2.31 1.52
C GLU A 38 10.16 -3.58 0.65
N GLN A 39 10.08 -4.77 1.27
CA GLN A 39 9.93 -6.02 0.54
C GLN A 39 8.60 -6.11 -0.22
N MET A 40 7.53 -5.60 0.40
CA MET A 40 6.22 -5.50 -0.23
C MET A 40 6.26 -4.54 -1.44
N ALA A 41 6.86 -3.36 -1.25
CA ALA A 41 7.08 -2.38 -2.32
C ALA A 41 7.85 -3.00 -3.48
N ALA A 42 8.99 -3.65 -3.22
CA ALA A 42 9.81 -4.30 -4.24
C ALA A 42 9.00 -5.35 -5.04
N THR A 43 8.18 -6.14 -4.36
CA THR A 43 7.33 -7.16 -5.00
C THR A 43 6.27 -6.51 -5.91
N LEU A 44 5.60 -5.46 -5.42
CA LEU A 44 4.58 -4.75 -6.19
C LEU A 44 5.18 -3.95 -7.35
N GLN A 45 6.41 -3.44 -7.19
CA GLN A 45 7.18 -2.77 -8.24
C GLN A 45 7.58 -3.71 -9.38
N MET A 46 7.67 -5.02 -9.15
CA MET A 46 7.91 -6.01 -10.21
C MET A 46 6.65 -6.30 -11.05
N ALA A 47 5.48 -5.84 -10.63
CA ALA A 47 4.27 -5.96 -11.43
C ALA A 47 4.35 -5.11 -12.70
N ASP A 48 3.50 -5.45 -13.68
CA ASP A 48 3.38 -4.69 -14.91
C ASP A 48 2.68 -3.34 -14.69
N THR A 49 2.89 -2.39 -15.62
CA THR A 49 2.37 -1.03 -15.50
C THR A 49 0.84 -0.97 -15.37
N GLU A 50 0.10 -1.89 -16.01
CA GLU A 50 -1.36 -1.94 -15.91
C GLU A 50 -1.78 -2.34 -14.48
N THR A 51 -1.14 -3.36 -13.92
CA THR A 51 -1.32 -3.76 -12.52
C THR A 51 -0.99 -2.65 -11.53
N LYS A 52 0.14 -1.95 -11.72
CA LYS A 52 0.52 -0.81 -10.86
C LYS A 52 -0.52 0.31 -10.92
N ALA A 53 -0.97 0.67 -12.12
CA ALA A 53 -2.00 1.70 -12.29
C ALA A 53 -3.33 1.30 -11.64
N SER A 54 -3.73 0.03 -11.77
CA SER A 54 -4.91 -0.52 -11.10
C SER A 54 -4.79 -0.44 -9.57
N LEU A 55 -3.64 -0.82 -9.00
CA LEU A 55 -3.36 -0.69 -7.56
C LEU A 55 -3.46 0.75 -7.08
N CYS A 56 -2.83 1.71 -7.79
CA CYS A 56 -2.88 3.12 -7.44
C CYS A 56 -4.33 3.65 -7.42
N LEU A 57 -5.15 3.26 -8.40
CA LEU A 57 -6.56 3.62 -8.45
C LEU A 57 -7.32 3.02 -7.25
N HIS A 58 -7.07 1.76 -6.93
CA HIS A 58 -7.68 1.10 -5.78
C HIS A 58 -7.26 1.75 -4.46
N PHE A 59 -6.00 2.12 -4.29
CA PHE A 59 -5.53 2.78 -3.08
C PHE A 59 -6.22 4.11 -2.84
N LYS A 60 -6.36 4.95 -3.87
CA LYS A 60 -7.09 6.22 -3.78
C LYS A 60 -8.57 6.02 -3.44
N ASN A 61 -9.21 5.02 -4.04
CA ASN A 61 -10.62 4.70 -3.75
C ASN A 61 -10.81 4.18 -2.33
N ILE A 62 -9.90 3.34 -1.84
CA ILE A 62 -9.96 2.77 -0.51
C ILE A 62 -9.58 3.81 0.55
N ALA A 63 -8.65 4.74 0.25
CA ALA A 63 -8.28 5.84 1.14
C ALA A 63 -9.50 6.66 1.60
N MET A 64 -10.51 6.84 0.73
CA MET A 64 -11.76 7.53 1.06
C MET A 64 -12.60 6.84 2.16
N GLN A 65 -12.31 5.58 2.47
CA GLN A 65 -12.97 4.82 3.54
C GLN A 65 -12.31 5.03 4.91
N TYR A 66 -11.09 5.56 4.92
CA TYR A 66 -10.37 5.90 6.13
C TYR A 66 -10.56 7.39 6.47
N SER A 67 -10.19 7.78 7.68
CA SER A 67 -10.25 9.18 8.14
C SER A 67 -9.02 9.55 8.95
N GLY A 68 -8.67 10.84 8.93
CA GLY A 68 -7.48 11.38 9.59
C GLY A 68 -6.18 10.86 8.99
N GLU A 69 -5.16 10.67 9.83
CA GLU A 69 -3.80 10.27 9.43
C GLU A 69 -3.77 8.97 8.61
N LYS A 70 -4.71 8.05 8.86
CA LYS A 70 -4.82 6.79 8.09
C LYS A 70 -5.25 7.04 6.64
N ALA A 71 -6.14 8.00 6.40
CA ALA A 71 -6.55 8.35 5.05
C ALA A 71 -5.39 8.97 4.27
N ASP A 72 -4.65 9.87 4.92
CA ASP A 72 -3.49 10.53 4.32
C ASP A 72 -2.38 9.53 3.99
N PHE A 73 -2.08 8.61 4.91
CA PHE A 73 -1.11 7.54 4.70
C PHE A 73 -1.50 6.64 3.51
N VAL A 74 -2.75 6.15 3.48
CA VAL A 74 -3.23 5.29 2.40
C VAL A 74 -3.28 6.01 1.06
N ALA A 75 -3.60 7.31 1.05
CA ALA A 75 -3.57 8.13 -0.15
C ALA A 75 -2.15 8.37 -0.69
N SER A 76 -1.13 8.31 0.17
CA SER A 76 0.30 8.38 -0.18
C SER A 76 0.96 7.02 -0.42
N LEU A 77 0.20 5.92 -0.29
CA LEU A 77 0.76 4.57 -0.35
C LEU A 77 1.30 4.20 -1.73
N ASP A 78 0.71 4.76 -2.79
CA ASP A 78 1.19 4.60 -4.17
C ASP A 78 2.60 5.17 -4.36
N ASP A 79 2.87 6.33 -3.76
CA ASP A 79 4.20 6.96 -3.74
C ASP A 79 5.16 6.21 -2.80
N ALA A 80 4.72 5.89 -1.58
CA ALA A 80 5.53 5.17 -0.59
C ALA A 80 5.99 3.79 -1.08
N LEU A 81 5.16 3.09 -1.86
CA LEU A 81 5.50 1.80 -2.47
C LEU A 81 6.21 1.95 -3.82
N GLY A 82 6.43 3.17 -4.32
CA GLY A 82 7.08 3.45 -5.61
C GLY A 82 6.32 2.85 -6.80
N LEU A 83 4.99 2.82 -6.74
CA LEU A 83 4.14 2.28 -7.80
C LEU A 83 3.75 3.34 -8.83
N PHE A 84 3.88 4.60 -8.47
CA PHE A 84 3.66 5.73 -9.36
C PHE A 84 4.96 6.13 -10.06
N ASP A 85 5.04 5.88 -11.37
CA ASP A 85 6.03 6.52 -12.26
C ASP A 85 5.36 7.77 -12.85
N ALA A 86 5.93 8.95 -12.58
CA ALA A 86 5.44 10.24 -13.09
C ALA A 86 5.78 10.46 -14.57
#